data_AF-A0A2H0W9L9-F1
#
_entry.id   AF-A0A2H0W9L9-F1
#
_cell.length_a   1.000
_cell.length_b   1.000
_cell.length_c   1.000
_cell.angle_alpha   90.00
_cell.angle_beta   90.00
_cell.angle_gamma   90.00
#
_symmetry.space_group_name_H-M   'P 1'
#
loop_
_entity.id
_entity.type
_entity.pdbx_description
1 polymer ?
#
loop_
_entity_poly.entity_id
_entity_poly.type
_entity_poly.pdbx_seq_one_letter_code
_entity_poly.pdbx_strand_id
1 'polypeptide(L)'
;YINLFWKLKDKYQVKVPTKGLAALPIETKEGKDYFSAMAAAVNFAFCNRAMMTYFVRQVFKDNFNTQLNLLYDVAHNIAKWENYQGNWILIHRKGATRALPANHPQNPKIYLKTGHPAIVPGSMGSPSYIMVGLAKNKETFYSINHGAGRIMSRTQARKQIQEKDFIQAMENIVYNKHFHTIADEAPQAYKNINQVVNVLVEAGLTKKIAQLTPLAVIKGS
;
A
#
# COMPACT_ATOMS: atom_id res chain seq x y z
N TYR A 1 -5.74 13.44 15.82
CA TYR A 1 -4.99 14.53 15.15
C TYR A 1 -5.81 15.35 14.16
N ILE A 2 -6.57 14.76 13.22
CA ILE A 2 -7.39 15.56 12.26
C ILE A 2 -8.28 16.60 12.97
N ASN A 3 -9.07 16.19 13.97
CA ASN A 3 -9.92 17.11 14.73
C ASN A 3 -9.13 18.19 15.49
N LEU A 4 -7.93 17.84 15.97
CA LEU A 4 -7.05 18.78 16.67
C LEU A 4 -6.52 19.84 15.69
N PHE A 5 -6.05 19.42 14.51
CA PHE A 5 -5.55 20.32 13.48
C PHE A 5 -6.65 21.27 12.97
N TRP A 6 -7.89 20.78 12.81
CA TRP A 6 -9.03 21.63 12.48
C TRP A 6 -9.27 22.73 13.51
N LYS A 7 -9.18 22.41 14.81
CA LYS A 7 -9.37 23.39 15.89
C LYS A 7 -8.24 24.43 15.95
N LEU A 8 -7.03 24.06 15.52
CA LEU A 8 -5.84 24.89 15.64
C LEU A 8 -5.44 25.62 14.36
N LYS A 9 -6.14 25.40 13.23
CA LYS A 9 -5.79 26.00 11.94
C LYS A 9 -5.71 27.53 12.01
N ASP A 10 -6.64 28.16 12.73
CA ASP A 10 -6.74 29.62 12.82
C ASP A 10 -5.65 30.19 13.73
N LYS A 11 -5.31 29.48 14.82
CA LYS A 11 -4.17 29.80 15.69
C LYS A 11 -2.85 29.89 14.90
N TYR A 12 -2.64 28.95 13.97
CA TYR A 12 -1.42 28.89 13.15
C TYR A 12 -1.57 29.55 11.78
N GLN A 13 -2.68 30.28 11.54
CA GLN A 13 -2.97 30.97 10.27
C GLN A 13 -2.86 30.08 9.02
N VAL A 14 -3.20 28.79 9.17
CA VAL A 14 -3.11 27.80 8.09
C VAL A 14 -4.38 27.86 7.24
N LYS A 15 -4.22 28.23 5.97
CA LYS A 15 -5.29 28.10 4.97
C LYS A 15 -5.40 26.65 4.53
N VAL A 16 -6.44 25.97 5.01
CA VAL A 16 -6.79 24.61 4.55
C VAL A 16 -7.82 24.72 3.41
N PRO A 17 -7.57 24.10 2.25
CA PRO A 17 -8.35 24.38 1.04
C PRO A 17 -9.76 23.80 1.10
N THR A 18 -9.98 22.69 1.82
CA THR A 18 -11.30 22.04 1.91
C THR A 18 -11.50 21.30 3.23
N LYS A 19 -12.77 21.04 3.57
CA LYS A 19 -13.15 20.14 4.67
C LYS A 19 -12.58 18.74 4.40
N GLY A 20 -11.80 18.20 5.33
CA GLY A 20 -11.07 16.94 5.18
C GLY A 20 -9.55 17.05 4.95
N LEU A 21 -9.03 18.24 4.66
CA LEU A 21 -7.59 18.48 4.47
C LEU A 21 -6.98 19.29 5.65
N ALA A 22 -7.23 18.84 6.88
CA ALA A 22 -6.63 19.46 8.06
C ALA A 22 -5.10 19.30 8.02
N ALA A 23 -4.37 20.40 8.19
CA ALA A 23 -2.92 20.41 8.24
C ALA A 23 -2.43 21.49 9.21
N LEU A 24 -1.24 21.28 9.75
CA LEU A 24 -0.45 22.26 10.49
C LEU A 24 1.01 22.17 10.00
N PRO A 25 1.82 23.24 10.13
CA PRO A 25 3.25 23.17 9.85
C PRO A 25 3.90 22.10 10.73
N ILE A 26 4.84 21.33 10.16
CA ILE A 26 5.48 20.20 10.84
C ILE A 26 6.34 20.64 12.03
N GLU A 27 6.76 21.91 12.06
CA GLU A 27 7.59 22.53 13.09
C GLU A 27 6.80 22.82 14.38
N THR A 28 5.48 22.94 14.28
CA THR A 28 4.60 23.14 15.44
C THR A 28 4.68 21.96 16.40
N LYS A 29 4.36 22.20 17.69
CA LYS A 29 4.30 21.13 18.69
C LYS A 29 3.35 20.00 18.23
N GLU A 30 2.16 20.36 17.79
CA GLU A 30 1.13 19.40 17.37
C GLU A 30 1.50 18.67 16.08
N GLY A 31 2.24 19.32 15.16
CA GLY A 31 2.83 18.69 13.99
C GLY A 31 3.86 17.61 14.34
N LYS A 32 4.80 17.92 15.26
CA LYS A 32 5.80 16.97 15.77
C LYS A 32 5.18 15.82 16.55
N ASP A 33 4.18 16.12 17.38
CA ASP A 33 3.43 15.12 18.16
C ASP A 33 2.69 14.15 17.22
N TYR A 34 2.02 14.68 16.18
CA TYR A 34 1.39 13.87 15.15
C TYR A 34 2.39 12.98 14.42
N PHE A 35 3.52 13.53 13.98
CA PHE A 35 4.53 12.76 13.27
C PHE A 35 5.08 11.61 14.12
N SER A 36 5.33 11.88 15.40
CA SER A 36 5.78 10.87 16.37
C SER A 36 4.71 9.78 16.59
N ALA A 37 3.44 10.17 16.75
CA ALA A 37 2.33 9.23 16.88
C ALA A 37 2.12 8.39 15.60
N MET A 38 2.26 8.98 14.42
CA MET A 38 2.23 8.28 13.15
C MET A 38 3.38 7.28 13.05
N ALA A 39 4.61 7.66 13.42
CA ALA A 39 5.76 6.76 13.44
C ALA A 39 5.53 5.57 14.39
N ALA A 40 4.96 5.81 15.57
CA ALA A 40 4.56 4.74 16.49
C ALA A 40 3.52 3.79 15.86
N ALA A 41 2.50 4.32 15.20
CA ALA A 41 1.50 3.52 14.49
C ALA A 41 2.09 2.70 13.33
N VAL A 42 3.06 3.26 12.60
CA VAL A 42 3.80 2.55 11.56
C VAL A 42 4.65 1.43 12.15
N ASN A 43 5.34 1.66 13.26
CA ASN A 43 6.11 0.63 13.97
C ASN A 43 5.19 -0.50 14.43
N PHE A 44 4.04 -0.17 15.03
CA PHE A 44 3.03 -1.17 15.39
C PHE A 44 2.59 -1.99 14.17
N ALA A 45 2.36 -1.36 13.02
CA ALA A 45 1.99 -2.06 11.80
C ALA A 45 3.10 -3.01 11.27
N PHE A 46 4.38 -2.62 11.39
CA PHE A 46 5.50 -3.51 11.07
C PHE A 46 5.60 -4.68 12.05
N CYS A 47 5.44 -4.46 13.36
CA CYS A 47 5.40 -5.53 14.36
C CYS A 47 4.27 -6.51 14.06
N ASN A 48 3.08 -6.01 13.72
CA ASN A 48 1.95 -6.84 13.34
C ASN A 48 2.28 -7.73 12.12
N ARG A 49 2.89 -7.16 11.07
CA ARG A 49 3.30 -7.94 9.88
C ARG A 49 4.42 -8.93 10.18
N ALA A 50 5.34 -8.60 11.08
CA ALA A 50 6.38 -9.53 11.54
C ALA A 50 5.78 -10.73 12.27
N MET A 51 4.79 -10.51 13.15
CA MET A 51 4.06 -11.60 13.82
C MET A 51 3.27 -12.47 12.84
N MET A 52 2.55 -11.85 11.89
CA MET A 52 1.87 -12.61 10.83
C MET A 52 2.87 -13.43 10.00
N THR A 53 4.03 -12.87 9.66
CA THR A 53 5.10 -13.58 8.94
C THR A 53 5.60 -14.79 9.72
N TYR A 54 5.75 -14.67 11.05
CA TYR A 54 6.11 -15.79 11.91
C TYR A 54 5.09 -16.93 11.83
N PHE A 55 3.80 -16.64 11.98
CA PHE A 55 2.75 -17.66 11.91
C PHE A 55 2.66 -18.32 10.52
N VAL A 56 2.78 -17.54 9.44
CA VAL A 56 2.81 -18.08 8.08
C VAL A 56 3.99 -19.03 7.91
N ARG A 57 5.17 -18.70 8.44
CA ARG A 57 6.33 -19.60 8.41
C ARG A 57 6.10 -20.90 9.16
N GLN A 58 5.46 -20.87 10.33
CA GLN A 58 5.15 -22.08 11.10
C GLN A 58 4.22 -23.00 10.29
N VAL A 59 3.12 -22.47 9.75
CA VAL A 59 2.19 -23.25 8.92
C VAL A 59 2.90 -23.88 7.72
N PHE A 60 3.75 -23.14 7.02
CA PHE A 60 4.47 -23.67 5.86
C PHE A 60 5.54 -24.70 6.22
N LYS A 61 6.20 -24.53 7.36
CA LYS A 61 7.15 -25.51 7.88
C LYS A 61 6.43 -26.81 8.25
N ASP A 62 5.34 -26.71 9.00
CA ASP A 62 4.65 -27.88 9.56
C ASP A 62 3.92 -28.71 8.50
N ASN A 63 3.39 -28.06 7.45
CA ASN A 63 2.58 -28.73 6.42
C ASN A 63 3.36 -29.04 5.14
N PHE A 64 4.44 -28.31 4.84
CA PHE A 64 5.18 -28.44 3.57
C PHE A 64 6.70 -28.54 3.74
N ASN A 65 7.20 -28.65 4.97
CA ASN A 65 8.63 -28.68 5.29
C ASN A 65 9.45 -27.58 4.57
N THR A 66 8.86 -26.39 4.44
CA THR A 66 9.43 -25.29 3.64
C THR A 66 9.70 -24.06 4.50
N GLN A 67 10.87 -23.45 4.31
CA GLN A 67 11.23 -22.19 4.95
C GLN A 67 10.99 -20.99 4.02
N LEU A 68 10.26 -19.99 4.51
CA LEU A 68 9.94 -18.78 3.75
C LEU A 68 10.86 -17.61 4.10
N ASN A 69 11.44 -16.98 3.07
CA ASN A 69 12.20 -15.75 3.19
C ASN A 69 11.33 -14.54 2.84
N LEU A 70 11.45 -13.47 3.63
CA LEU A 70 10.75 -12.23 3.34
C LEU A 70 11.45 -11.53 2.17
N LEU A 71 10.72 -11.33 1.07
CA LEU A 71 11.22 -10.56 -0.07
C LEU A 71 11.36 -9.09 0.32
N TYR A 72 10.27 -8.44 0.72
CA TYR A 72 10.28 -7.04 1.11
C TYR A 72 9.04 -6.68 1.91
N ASP A 73 9.10 -5.61 2.70
CA ASP A 73 7.96 -5.02 3.39
C ASP A 73 7.99 -3.50 3.16
N VAL A 74 6.88 -2.94 2.66
CA VAL A 74 6.78 -1.54 2.29
C VAL A 74 5.42 -0.95 2.71
N ALA A 75 5.47 0.25 3.27
CA ALA A 75 4.29 1.01 3.64
C ALA A 75 3.74 1.80 2.45
N HIS A 76 2.41 1.99 2.42
CA HIS A 76 1.71 2.79 1.41
C HIS A 76 0.83 3.92 1.98
N ASN A 77 0.72 3.98 3.31
CA ASN A 77 0.10 5.05 4.06
C ASN A 77 1.10 5.52 5.12
N ILE A 78 1.93 6.50 4.75
CA ILE A 78 3.04 6.98 5.58
C ILE A 78 3.47 8.36 5.12
N ALA A 79 3.94 9.20 6.05
CA ALA A 79 4.77 10.35 5.73
C ALA A 79 6.23 10.06 6.13
N LYS A 80 7.19 10.34 5.25
CA LYS A 80 8.60 10.02 5.51
C LYS A 80 9.52 11.15 5.04
N TRP A 81 10.47 11.51 5.88
CA TRP A 81 11.58 12.37 5.49
C TRP A 81 12.48 11.62 4.50
N GLU A 82 12.63 12.18 3.31
CA GLU A 82 13.50 11.63 2.26
C GLU A 82 14.34 12.75 1.67
N ASN A 83 15.58 12.42 1.29
CA ASN A 83 16.41 13.33 0.53
C ASN A 83 15.97 13.26 -0.92
N TYR A 84 15.42 14.37 -1.41
CA TYR A 84 15.03 14.54 -2.79
C TYR A 84 15.84 15.68 -3.38
N GLN A 85 16.77 15.34 -4.28
CA GLN A 85 17.64 16.31 -4.97
C GLN A 85 18.41 17.24 -4.01
N GLY A 86 18.94 16.69 -2.93
CA GLY A 86 19.70 17.44 -1.93
C GLY A 86 18.84 18.08 -0.84
N ASN A 87 17.51 18.11 -0.99
CA ASN A 87 16.59 18.69 -0.02
C ASN A 87 15.90 17.62 0.80
N TRP A 88 15.85 17.79 2.12
CA TRP A 88 15.04 16.95 2.99
C TRP A 88 13.60 17.42 2.96
N ILE A 89 12.73 16.59 2.41
CA ILE A 89 11.30 16.86 2.31
C ILE A 89 10.50 15.75 3.00
N LEU A 90 9.37 16.12 3.60
CA LEU A 90 8.43 15.18 4.17
C LEU A 90 7.47 14.72 3.07
N ILE A 91 7.69 13.52 2.53
CA ILE A 91 6.84 12.97 1.46
C ILE A 91 5.66 12.24 2.09
N HIS A 92 4.46 12.72 1.80
CA HIS A 92 3.20 12.09 2.21
C HIS A 92 2.74 11.10 1.14
N ARG A 93 2.63 9.81 1.49
CA ARG A 93 2.07 8.77 0.64
C ARG A 93 0.78 8.25 1.26
N LYS A 94 -0.32 8.34 0.49
CA LYS A 94 -1.62 7.77 0.84
C LYS A 94 -2.11 6.93 -0.32
N GLY A 95 -2.13 5.61 -0.17
CA GLY A 95 -2.40 4.67 -1.26
C GLY A 95 -1.30 4.63 -2.33
N ALA A 96 -0.08 5.02 -1.98
CA ALA A 96 1.07 5.06 -2.89
C ALA A 96 2.28 4.40 -2.22
N THR A 97 3.04 3.62 -2.98
CA THR A 97 4.19 2.87 -2.50
C THR A 97 5.47 3.51 -2.99
N ARG A 98 6.50 3.58 -2.14
CA ARG A 98 7.83 4.01 -2.58
C ARG A 98 8.41 3.01 -3.59
N ALA A 99 9.11 3.48 -4.60
CA ALA A 99 9.74 2.66 -5.63
C ALA A 99 11.03 3.34 -6.11
N LEU A 100 12.12 3.13 -5.37
CA LEU A 100 13.43 3.66 -5.75
C LEU A 100 14.00 2.88 -6.94
N PRO A 101 14.61 3.56 -7.93
CA PRO A 101 15.24 2.90 -9.06
C PRO A 101 16.56 2.23 -8.68
N ALA A 102 17.09 1.42 -9.61
CA ALA A 102 18.46 0.90 -9.51
C ALA A 102 19.47 2.02 -9.25
N ASN A 103 20.48 1.71 -8.46
CA ASN A 103 21.59 2.54 -7.99
C ASN A 103 21.18 3.76 -7.15
N HIS A 104 19.90 3.89 -6.76
CA HIS A 104 19.50 4.94 -5.84
C HIS A 104 20.17 4.73 -4.46
N PRO A 105 20.83 5.76 -3.89
CA PRO A 105 21.64 5.60 -2.68
C PRO A 105 20.84 5.20 -1.43
N GLN A 106 19.54 5.48 -1.43
CA GLN A 106 18.64 5.09 -0.33
C GLN A 106 18.10 3.64 -0.46
N ASN A 107 18.52 2.86 -1.46
CA ASN A 107 18.18 1.44 -1.54
C ASN A 107 18.92 0.64 -0.45
N PRO A 108 18.29 -0.43 0.08
CA PRO A 108 19.02 -1.46 0.83
C PRO A 108 20.12 -2.07 -0.03
N LYS A 109 21.26 -2.45 0.59
CA LYS A 109 22.45 -2.98 -0.12
C LYS A 109 22.12 -4.09 -1.11
N ILE A 110 21.29 -5.05 -0.71
CA ILE A 110 20.89 -6.20 -1.54
C ILE A 110 20.08 -5.82 -2.78
N TYR A 111 19.44 -4.64 -2.77
CA TYR A 111 18.64 -4.12 -3.87
C TYR A 111 19.27 -2.90 -4.55
N LEU A 112 20.52 -2.57 -4.24
CA LEU A 112 21.16 -1.39 -4.80
C LEU A 112 21.19 -1.45 -6.32
N LYS A 113 21.61 -2.59 -6.91
CA LYS A 113 21.72 -2.74 -8.38
C LYS A 113 20.38 -2.95 -9.09
N THR A 114 19.33 -3.35 -8.37
CA THR A 114 18.03 -3.69 -8.96
C THR A 114 16.97 -2.60 -8.76
N GLY A 115 17.11 -1.80 -7.71
CA GLY A 115 16.00 -1.07 -7.08
C GLY A 115 15.25 -1.98 -6.11
N HIS A 116 14.70 -1.42 -5.04
CA HIS A 116 13.95 -2.19 -4.06
C HIS A 116 12.57 -2.60 -4.59
N PRO A 117 12.04 -3.78 -4.19
CA PRO A 117 10.71 -4.21 -4.61
C PRO A 117 9.62 -3.22 -4.19
N ALA A 118 8.73 -2.91 -5.12
CA ALA A 118 7.45 -2.27 -4.85
C ALA A 118 6.35 -3.33 -5.02
N ILE A 119 5.62 -3.60 -3.94
CA ILE A 119 4.58 -4.63 -3.89
C ILE A 119 3.24 -3.94 -4.15
N VAL A 120 2.53 -4.38 -5.18
CA VAL A 120 1.27 -3.79 -5.61
C VAL A 120 0.18 -4.88 -5.59
N PRO A 121 -0.53 -5.02 -4.46
CA PRO A 121 -1.67 -5.93 -4.37
C PRO A 121 -2.80 -5.58 -5.33
N GLY A 122 -3.37 -6.62 -5.93
CA GLY A 122 -4.66 -6.57 -6.61
C GLY A 122 -5.82 -6.58 -5.61
N SER A 123 -6.89 -7.26 -6.01
CA SER A 123 -8.06 -7.60 -5.19
C SER A 123 -8.01 -9.10 -4.81
N MET A 124 -9.03 -9.61 -4.14
CA MET A 124 -9.07 -11.02 -3.71
C MET A 124 -8.95 -12.02 -4.88
N GLY A 125 -9.45 -11.65 -6.06
CA GLY A 125 -9.50 -12.51 -7.24
C GLY A 125 -8.65 -12.02 -8.41
N SER A 126 -7.83 -10.97 -8.21
CA SER A 126 -7.01 -10.42 -9.30
C SER A 126 -5.51 -10.53 -9.00
N PRO A 127 -4.66 -10.47 -10.05
CA PRO A 127 -3.23 -10.59 -9.87
C PRO A 127 -2.65 -9.49 -8.98
N SER A 128 -1.55 -9.81 -8.31
CA SER A 128 -0.69 -8.82 -7.66
C SER A 128 0.61 -8.67 -8.45
N TYR A 129 1.33 -7.56 -8.27
CA TYR A 129 2.55 -7.28 -9.01
C TYR A 129 3.72 -6.99 -8.07
N ILE A 130 4.89 -7.53 -8.42
CA ILE A 130 6.17 -7.01 -7.96
C ILE A 130 6.72 -6.11 -9.04
N MET A 131 7.07 -4.89 -8.66
CA MET A 131 7.58 -3.88 -9.57
C MET A 131 8.86 -3.24 -9.02
N VAL A 132 9.53 -2.47 -9.87
CA VAL A 132 10.64 -1.63 -9.47
C VAL A 132 10.57 -0.28 -10.16
N GLY A 133 10.96 0.78 -9.45
CA GLY A 133 10.97 2.13 -9.99
C GLY A 133 12.01 2.28 -11.10
N LEU A 134 11.73 3.17 -12.05
CA LEU A 134 12.67 3.60 -13.10
C LEU A 134 13.21 5.00 -12.81
N ALA A 135 14.22 5.45 -13.55
CA ALA A 135 14.84 6.76 -13.31
C ALA A 135 13.83 7.93 -13.38
N LYS A 136 12.83 7.83 -14.27
CA LYS A 136 11.76 8.83 -14.41
C LYS A 136 10.85 8.92 -13.18
N ASN A 137 10.81 7.88 -12.33
CA ASN A 137 10.04 7.87 -11.07
C ASN A 137 10.43 8.99 -10.10
N LYS A 138 11.57 9.66 -10.32
CA LYS A 138 11.90 10.92 -9.63
C LYS A 138 10.77 11.95 -9.72
N GLU A 139 10.04 12.03 -10.84
CA GLU A 139 8.93 12.96 -11.07
C GLU A 139 7.76 12.79 -10.07
N THR A 140 7.64 11.62 -9.46
CA THR A 140 6.61 11.29 -8.46
C THR A 140 7.18 11.14 -7.06
N PHE A 141 8.35 11.74 -6.79
CA PHE A 141 9.11 11.56 -5.55
C PHE A 141 9.36 10.07 -5.26
N TYR A 142 9.73 9.32 -6.31
CA TYR A 142 9.95 7.88 -6.26
C TYR A 142 8.75 7.10 -5.72
N SER A 143 7.54 7.41 -6.21
CA SER A 143 6.28 6.80 -5.78
C SER A 143 5.51 6.19 -6.94
N ILE A 144 4.87 5.03 -6.69
CA ILE A 144 3.93 4.36 -7.61
C ILE A 144 2.62 4.02 -6.88
N ASN A 145 1.63 3.50 -7.60
CA ASN A 145 0.39 3.04 -6.97
C ASN A 145 0.64 1.91 -5.97
N HIS A 146 -0.19 1.82 -4.92
CA HIS A 146 -0.18 0.65 -4.03
C HIS A 146 -1.07 -0.49 -4.53
N GLY A 147 -2.15 -0.21 -5.25
CA GLY A 147 -3.06 -1.25 -5.72
C GLY A 147 -4.02 -0.73 -6.77
N ALA A 148 -5.09 -1.49 -7.00
CA ALA A 148 -6.10 -1.14 -8.00
C ALA A 148 -6.90 0.12 -7.63
N GLY A 149 -7.16 0.32 -6.34
CA GLY A 149 -8.09 1.35 -5.86
C GLY A 149 -9.55 0.93 -6.08
N ARG A 150 -10.43 1.42 -5.20
CA ARG A 150 -11.84 1.07 -5.20
C ARG A 150 -12.61 1.87 -6.24
N ILE A 151 -13.61 1.24 -6.88
CA ILE A 151 -14.64 1.91 -7.68
C ILE A 151 -15.98 1.98 -6.96
N MET A 152 -16.18 1.18 -5.91
CA MET A 152 -17.38 1.17 -5.08
C MET A 152 -17.03 1.46 -3.61
N SER A 153 -17.87 2.23 -2.94
CA SER A 153 -17.85 2.26 -1.48
C SER A 153 -18.15 0.87 -0.91
N ARG A 154 -17.77 0.62 0.35
CA ARG A 154 -18.07 -0.66 1.02
C ARG A 154 -19.57 -0.94 1.05
N THR A 155 -20.35 0.08 1.34
CA THR A 155 -21.83 0.00 1.38
C THR A 155 -22.42 -0.30 0.00
N GLN A 156 -21.91 0.34 -1.06
CA GLN A 156 -22.36 0.03 -2.43
C GLN A 156 -21.98 -1.39 -2.84
N ALA A 157 -20.75 -1.82 -2.55
CA ALA A 157 -20.28 -3.16 -2.88
C ALA A 157 -21.17 -4.24 -2.26
N ARG A 158 -21.51 -4.11 -0.97
CA ARG A 158 -22.42 -5.05 -0.26
C ARG A 158 -23.84 -5.09 -0.82
N LYS A 159 -24.29 -4.00 -1.44
CA LYS A 159 -25.66 -3.89 -2.00
C LYS A 159 -25.75 -4.35 -3.45
N GLN A 160 -24.71 -4.09 -4.24
CA GLN A 160 -24.77 -4.24 -5.70
C GLN A 160 -24.10 -5.51 -6.21
N ILE A 161 -23.04 -5.99 -5.54
CA ILE A 161 -22.30 -7.17 -5.99
C ILE A 161 -23.16 -8.41 -5.73
N GLN A 162 -23.34 -9.22 -6.77
CA GLN A 162 -24.07 -10.47 -6.68
C GLN A 162 -23.11 -11.61 -6.32
N GLU A 163 -23.57 -12.54 -5.49
CA GLU A 163 -22.77 -13.69 -5.05
C GLU A 163 -22.30 -14.54 -6.24
N LYS A 164 -23.15 -14.74 -7.24
CA LYS A 164 -22.79 -15.48 -8.47
C LYS A 164 -21.58 -14.88 -9.18
N ASP A 165 -21.50 -13.54 -9.26
CA ASP A 165 -20.41 -12.84 -9.94
C ASP A 165 -19.14 -12.96 -9.10
N PHE A 166 -19.27 -12.88 -7.77
CA PHE A 166 -18.17 -13.11 -6.84
C PHE A 166 -17.60 -14.53 -6.98
N ILE A 167 -18.45 -15.56 -6.99
CA ILE A 167 -18.02 -16.96 -7.14
C ILE A 167 -17.28 -17.14 -8.45
N GLN A 168 -17.79 -16.58 -9.56
CA GLN A 168 -17.10 -16.62 -10.85
C GLN A 168 -15.75 -15.91 -10.80
N ALA A 169 -15.65 -14.73 -10.16
CA ALA A 169 -14.39 -13.99 -10.05
C ALA A 169 -13.37 -14.64 -9.10
N MET A 170 -13.82 -15.57 -8.26
CA MET A 170 -13.00 -16.34 -7.31
C MET A 170 -12.80 -17.79 -7.78
N GLU A 171 -13.15 -18.10 -9.03
CA GLU A 171 -12.99 -19.44 -9.60
C GLU A 171 -11.54 -19.91 -9.45
N ASN A 172 -11.36 -21.13 -8.94
CA ASN A 172 -10.06 -21.74 -8.60
C ASN A 172 -9.26 -21.06 -7.48
N ILE A 173 -9.88 -20.16 -6.70
CA ILE A 173 -9.25 -19.51 -5.55
C ILE A 173 -9.94 -19.99 -4.28
N VAL A 174 -9.18 -20.59 -3.36
CA VAL A 174 -9.69 -21.00 -2.05
C VAL A 174 -9.86 -19.78 -1.14
N TYR A 175 -11.00 -19.64 -0.47
CA TYR A 175 -11.23 -18.54 0.48
C TYR A 175 -11.95 -19.01 1.75
N ASN A 176 -11.71 -18.32 2.88
CA ASN A 176 -12.09 -18.78 4.22
C ASN A 176 -13.36 -18.13 4.81
N LYS A 177 -14.08 -17.29 4.07
CA LYS A 177 -15.25 -16.54 4.57
C LYS A 177 -16.40 -16.60 3.58
N HIS A 178 -17.63 -16.60 4.09
CA HIS A 178 -18.84 -16.50 3.27
C HIS A 178 -18.90 -15.15 2.55
N PHE A 179 -19.48 -15.15 1.36
CA PHE A 179 -19.61 -13.96 0.50
C PHE A 179 -20.12 -12.73 1.26
N HIS A 180 -21.20 -12.86 2.02
CA HIS A 180 -21.80 -11.73 2.76
C HIS A 180 -20.84 -11.04 3.75
N THR A 181 -19.85 -11.74 4.29
CA THR A 181 -18.83 -11.18 5.20
C THR A 181 -17.76 -10.39 4.46
N ILE A 182 -17.51 -10.72 3.19
CA ILE A 182 -16.39 -10.18 2.39
C ILE A 182 -16.85 -9.49 1.11
N ALA A 183 -18.15 -9.24 0.96
CA ALA A 183 -18.73 -8.63 -0.23
C ALA A 183 -18.15 -7.24 -0.51
N ASP A 184 -17.74 -6.48 0.52
CA ASP A 184 -17.06 -5.21 0.29
C ASP A 184 -15.61 -5.33 -0.18
N GLU A 185 -15.02 -6.52 -0.13
CA GLU A 185 -13.67 -6.83 -0.61
C GLU A 185 -13.68 -7.66 -1.91
N ALA A 186 -14.86 -7.93 -2.46
CA ALA A 186 -15.04 -8.65 -3.70
C ALA A 186 -14.27 -8.01 -4.88
N PRO A 187 -13.74 -8.81 -5.83
CA PRO A 187 -12.92 -8.29 -6.94
C PRO A 187 -13.57 -7.14 -7.72
N GLN A 188 -14.88 -7.18 -7.89
CA GLN A 188 -15.70 -6.20 -8.61
C GLN A 188 -15.74 -4.82 -7.94
N ALA A 189 -15.39 -4.71 -6.66
CA ALA A 189 -15.33 -3.43 -5.95
C ALA A 189 -14.11 -2.59 -6.34
N TYR A 190 -13.18 -3.17 -7.10
CA TYR A 190 -11.87 -2.59 -7.43
C TYR A 190 -11.71 -2.31 -8.93
N LYS A 191 -10.83 -1.37 -9.28
CA LYS A 191 -10.41 -1.17 -10.67
C LYS A 191 -9.68 -2.41 -11.19
N ASN A 192 -9.56 -2.51 -12.51
CA ASN A 192 -8.70 -3.52 -13.11
C ASN A 192 -7.22 -3.21 -12.80
N ILE A 193 -6.57 -4.08 -12.01
CA ILE A 193 -5.18 -3.89 -11.59
C ILE A 193 -4.20 -3.82 -12.77
N ASN A 194 -4.46 -4.55 -13.86
CA ASN A 194 -3.59 -4.57 -15.04
C ASN A 194 -3.59 -3.20 -15.72
N GLN A 195 -4.76 -2.56 -15.82
CA GLN A 195 -4.87 -1.21 -16.38
C GLN A 195 -4.12 -0.20 -15.52
N VAL A 196 -4.31 -0.24 -14.19
CA VAL A 196 -3.65 0.70 -13.27
C VAL A 196 -2.13 0.55 -13.33
N VAL A 197 -1.62 -0.68 -13.39
CA VAL A 197 -0.18 -0.94 -13.51
C VAL A 197 0.35 -0.53 -14.88
N ASN A 198 -0.35 -0.85 -15.97
CA ASN A 198 0.11 -0.53 -17.33
C ASN A 198 0.30 0.97 -17.54
N VAL A 199 -0.60 1.80 -16.99
CA VAL A 199 -0.46 3.27 -17.09
C VAL A 199 0.90 3.75 -16.56
N LEU A 200 1.36 3.22 -15.43
CA LEU A 200 2.65 3.61 -14.84
C LEU A 200 3.86 3.05 -15.61
N VAL A 201 3.69 1.86 -16.21
CA VAL A 201 4.72 1.22 -17.03
C VAL A 201 4.89 1.98 -18.35
N GLU A 202 3.80 2.29 -19.04
CA GLU A 202 3.77 3.06 -20.29
C GLU A 202 4.27 4.49 -20.07
N ALA A 203 3.97 5.09 -18.91
CA ALA A 203 4.54 6.38 -18.52
C ALA A 203 6.06 6.35 -18.27
N GLY A 204 6.68 5.16 -18.21
CA GLY A 204 8.10 4.96 -17.95
C GLY A 204 8.50 5.15 -16.49
N LEU A 205 7.55 5.14 -15.55
CA LEU A 205 7.80 5.36 -14.12
C LEU A 205 8.22 4.07 -13.41
N THR A 206 7.75 2.91 -13.86
CA THR A 206 7.99 1.62 -13.22
C THR A 206 8.14 0.51 -14.26
N LYS A 207 8.65 -0.65 -13.85
CA LYS A 207 8.58 -1.88 -14.66
C LYS A 207 8.05 -3.05 -13.84
N LYS A 208 7.31 -3.94 -14.49
CA LYS A 208 6.88 -5.22 -13.92
C LYS A 208 8.09 -6.15 -13.80
N ILE A 209 8.24 -6.77 -12.64
CA ILE A 209 9.24 -7.80 -12.37
C ILE A 209 8.57 -9.18 -12.34
N ALA A 210 7.44 -9.28 -11.64
CA ALA A 210 6.65 -10.50 -11.56
C ALA A 210 5.17 -10.18 -11.42
N GLN A 211 4.34 -11.10 -11.91
CA GLN A 211 2.90 -11.15 -11.66
C GLN A 211 2.62 -12.36 -10.77
N LEU A 212 1.83 -12.17 -9.72
CA LEU A 212 1.39 -13.24 -8.82
C LEU A 212 -0.10 -13.47 -8.99
N THR A 213 -0.48 -14.72 -9.27
CA THR A 213 -1.89 -15.13 -9.30
C THR A 213 -2.26 -15.72 -7.93
N PRO A 214 -3.34 -15.25 -7.28
CA PRO A 214 -3.78 -15.81 -6.01
C PRO A 214 -4.26 -17.25 -6.18
N LEU A 215 -3.84 -18.15 -5.27
CA LEU A 215 -4.38 -19.51 -5.15
C LEU A 215 -5.32 -19.65 -3.94
N ALA A 216 -5.05 -18.86 -2.90
CA ALA A 216 -5.85 -18.83 -1.69
C ALA A 216 -5.89 -17.42 -1.09
N VAL A 217 -7.01 -17.08 -0.44
CA VAL A 217 -7.20 -15.81 0.25
C VAL A 217 -7.76 -16.05 1.64
N ILE A 218 -6.99 -15.61 2.64
CA ILE A 218 -7.41 -15.62 4.04
C ILE A 218 -7.78 -14.20 4.44
N LYS A 219 -9.04 -14.00 4.86
CA LYS A 219 -9.55 -12.75 5.44
C LYS A 219 -9.69 -12.90 6.95
N GLY A 220 -9.23 -11.87 7.66
CA GLY A 220 -9.42 -11.74 9.11
C GLY A 220 -10.89 -11.65 9.49
N SER A 221 -11.17 -11.98 10.76
CA SER A 221 -12.47 -11.75 11.42
C SER A 221 -12.68 -10.27 11.74
#